data_AF-A0A2G9TLT1-F1
#
_entry.id   AF-A0A2G9TLT1-F1
#
_cell.length_a   1.000
_cell.length_b   1.000
_cell.length_c   1.000
_cell.angle_alpha   90.00
_cell.angle_beta   90.00
_cell.angle_gamma   90.00
#
_symmetry.space_group_name_H-M   'P 1'
#
loop_
_entity.id
_entity.type
_entity.pdbx_description
1 polymer ?
#
loop_
_entity_poly.entity_id
_entity_poly.type
_entity_poly.pdbx_seq_one_letter_code
_entity_poly.pdbx_strand_id
1 'polypeptide(L)'
;MQSKAGGGSSGSSSCESTPSTSSDTKSIKDDEVLFQVPSRLNHISKNKVTLAELKRRIAAPECLNSSFLGIYLRLAKTKEVGKELRDNLAKHGISLPSGRRKGIQNTVFTCLVEEEATQLGRDMHTLVQQHYPVRPLIDMAARKSVSHPEERRRDLIGAIRILDELNGMFTELQTPLATRIQNNVPIHNELEVGMNHFSLITHTFGPINQSTWCNAFLNYAKMSLAMYQGRGMEQANPQYN
;
A
#
# COMPACT_ATOMS: atom_id res chain seq x y z
N MET A 1 -50.74 -27.45 50.43
CA MET A 1 -50.26 -27.22 51.82
C MET A 1 -48.88 -27.86 51.90
N GLN A 2 -47.75 -27.22 52.19
CA GLN A 2 -47.41 -25.90 52.74
C GLN A 2 -46.06 -25.48 52.14
N SER A 3 -45.86 -24.17 52.08
CA SER A 3 -44.64 -23.45 51.73
C SER A 3 -43.50 -23.65 52.74
N LYS A 4 -42.26 -23.59 52.26
CA LYS A 4 -41.13 -23.09 53.04
C LYS A 4 -40.10 -22.41 52.12
N ALA A 5 -39.93 -21.11 52.36
CA ALA A 5 -38.84 -20.30 51.84
C ALA A 5 -37.60 -20.50 52.70
N GLY A 6 -36.42 -20.44 52.07
CA GLY A 6 -35.12 -20.39 52.73
C GLY A 6 -34.11 -19.84 51.75
N GLY A 7 -33.76 -18.56 51.92
CA GLY A 7 -32.76 -17.87 51.11
C GLY A 7 -31.33 -18.24 51.53
N GLY A 8 -30.45 -18.31 50.54
CA GLY A 8 -29.01 -18.40 50.70
C GLY A 8 -28.34 -17.73 49.51
N SER A 9 -27.86 -16.50 49.72
CA SER A 9 -26.99 -15.77 48.79
C SER A 9 -25.61 -15.74 49.41
N SER A 10 -24.62 -16.33 48.74
CA SER A 10 -23.22 -16.17 49.10
C SER A 10 -22.35 -16.17 47.83
N GLY A 11 -21.88 -14.95 47.52
CA GLY A 11 -20.68 -14.54 46.78
C GLY A 11 -19.94 -15.56 45.92
N SER A 12 -19.99 -15.32 44.61
CA SER A 12 -19.02 -15.81 43.62
C SER A 12 -17.65 -15.14 43.80
N SER A 13 -16.64 -15.93 44.17
CA SER A 13 -15.22 -15.57 43.99
C SER A 13 -14.77 -16.21 42.68
N SER A 14 -14.67 -15.39 41.62
CA SER A 14 -14.14 -15.80 40.32
C SER A 14 -12.75 -15.21 40.16
N CYS A 15 -11.79 -16.08 39.93
CA CYS A 15 -10.38 -15.78 39.74
C CYS A 15 -10.17 -14.90 38.49
N GLU A 16 -9.65 -13.69 38.67
CA GLU A 16 -9.15 -12.86 37.57
C GLU A 16 -7.80 -13.42 37.10
N SER A 17 -7.80 -14.10 35.96
CA SER A 17 -6.59 -14.40 35.20
C SER A 17 -6.39 -13.34 34.12
N THR A 18 -5.50 -12.39 34.37
CA THR A 18 -4.98 -11.46 33.35
C THR A 18 -4.16 -12.25 32.31
N PRO A 19 -4.42 -12.13 31.00
CA PRO A 19 -3.51 -12.68 30.00
C PRO A 19 -2.35 -11.70 29.78
N SER A 20 -1.16 -12.14 30.20
CA SER A 20 0.12 -11.53 29.83
C SER A 20 0.34 -11.60 28.32
N THR A 21 0.73 -10.46 27.76
CA THR A 21 1.19 -10.23 26.39
C THR A 21 2.27 -11.24 25.97
N SER A 22 2.00 -12.05 24.95
CA SER A 22 3.01 -12.86 24.25
C SER A 22 3.22 -12.28 22.84
N SER A 23 4.24 -11.43 22.71
CA SER A 23 4.56 -10.69 21.48
C SER A 23 5.53 -11.40 20.53
N ASP A 24 6.05 -12.60 20.81
CA ASP A 24 7.32 -13.01 20.16
C ASP A 24 7.37 -14.39 19.49
N THR A 25 6.26 -14.96 18.97
CA THR A 25 6.33 -16.24 18.21
C THR A 25 5.60 -16.33 16.88
N LYS A 26 5.01 -15.25 16.35
CA LYS A 26 4.19 -15.32 15.11
C LYS A 26 4.92 -15.08 13.78
N SER A 27 6.17 -14.62 13.77
CA SER A 27 6.78 -14.09 12.53
C SER A 27 7.44 -15.12 11.60
N ILE A 28 7.97 -16.25 12.11
CA ILE A 28 8.85 -17.12 11.30
C ILE A 28 8.10 -17.94 10.23
N LYS A 29 6.81 -18.25 10.43
CA LYS A 29 6.04 -19.07 9.47
C LYS A 29 5.51 -18.29 8.28
N ASP A 30 5.40 -16.98 8.37
CA ASP A 30 4.69 -16.18 7.37
C ASP A 30 5.56 -15.86 6.13
N ASP A 31 6.88 -15.79 6.29
CA ASP A 31 7.84 -15.59 5.19
C ASP A 31 8.24 -16.89 4.47
N GLU A 32 7.68 -18.03 4.89
CA GLU A 32 7.92 -19.32 4.25
C GLU A 32 7.49 -19.29 2.78
N VAL A 33 8.42 -19.61 1.87
CA VAL A 33 8.17 -19.62 0.42
C VAL A 33 7.54 -20.97 0.04
N LEU A 34 6.28 -20.95 -0.39
CA LEU A 34 5.57 -22.17 -0.82
C LEU A 34 5.66 -22.42 -2.32
N PHE A 35 5.75 -21.36 -3.12
CA PHE A 35 5.83 -21.47 -4.58
C PHE A 35 6.89 -20.53 -5.15
N GLN A 36 7.44 -20.93 -6.29
CA GLN A 36 8.21 -20.05 -7.17
C GLN A 36 7.50 -19.98 -8.52
N VAL A 37 7.12 -18.77 -8.92
CA VAL A 37 6.31 -18.54 -10.12
C VAL A 37 7.17 -17.79 -11.15
N PRO A 38 7.20 -18.21 -12.43
CA PRO A 38 7.87 -17.45 -13.47
C PRO A 38 7.34 -16.01 -13.50
N SER A 39 8.27 -15.06 -13.57
CA SER A 39 7.91 -13.64 -13.57
C SER A 39 7.07 -13.27 -14.79
N ARG A 40 6.13 -12.36 -14.58
CA ARG A 40 5.24 -11.78 -15.59
C ARG A 40 5.84 -10.53 -16.20
N LEU A 41 6.63 -9.81 -15.40
CA LEU A 41 7.26 -8.56 -15.81
C LEU A 41 8.72 -8.74 -16.24
N ASN A 42 9.33 -9.88 -15.93
CA ASN A 42 10.70 -10.24 -16.31
C ASN A 42 10.73 -11.67 -16.86
N HIS A 43 11.37 -11.88 -18.02
CA HIS A 43 11.40 -13.19 -18.67
C HIS A 43 12.41 -14.19 -18.07
N ILE A 44 13.31 -13.73 -17.20
CA ILE A 44 14.46 -14.54 -16.74
C ILE A 44 14.30 -14.97 -15.27
N SER A 45 13.55 -14.22 -14.46
CA SER A 45 13.44 -14.48 -13.02
C SER A 45 12.21 -15.31 -12.64
N LYS A 46 12.32 -15.96 -11.48
CA LYS A 46 11.17 -16.52 -10.75
C LYS A 46 10.95 -15.68 -9.51
N ASN A 47 9.71 -15.35 -9.21
CA ASN A 47 9.34 -14.64 -8.00
C ASN A 47 8.89 -15.62 -6.92
N LYS A 48 9.17 -15.28 -5.68
CA LYS A 48 8.80 -16.10 -4.53
C LYS A 48 7.38 -15.74 -4.11
N VAL A 49 6.56 -16.76 -3.87
CA VAL A 49 5.23 -16.58 -3.28
C VAL A 49 5.24 -17.19 -1.89
N THR A 50 5.06 -16.33 -0.89
CA THR A 50 5.10 -16.72 0.52
C THR A 50 3.76 -17.22 1.02
N LEU A 51 3.78 -17.93 2.15
CA LEU A 51 2.59 -18.33 2.88
C LEU A 51 1.73 -17.10 3.23
N ALA A 52 2.34 -16.00 3.67
CA ALA A 52 1.62 -14.79 4.03
C ALA A 52 0.92 -14.13 2.83
N GLU A 53 1.55 -14.09 1.66
CA GLU A 53 0.91 -13.61 0.44
C GLU A 53 -0.32 -14.47 0.13
N LEU A 54 -0.18 -15.80 0.11
CA LEU A 54 -1.30 -16.70 -0.16
C LEU A 54 -2.46 -16.50 0.82
N LYS A 55 -2.18 -16.35 2.11
CA LYS A 55 -3.20 -16.04 3.13
C LYS A 55 -3.97 -14.76 2.76
N ARG A 56 -3.27 -13.69 2.37
CA ARG A 56 -3.89 -12.42 1.95
C ARG A 56 -4.73 -12.58 0.68
N ARG A 57 -4.23 -13.29 -0.33
CA ARG A 57 -4.96 -13.56 -1.58
C ARG A 57 -6.25 -14.33 -1.37
N ILE A 58 -6.24 -15.30 -0.45
CA ILE A 58 -7.40 -16.15 -0.14
C ILE A 58 -8.42 -15.43 0.73
N ALA A 59 -7.97 -14.53 1.60
CA ALA A 59 -8.81 -13.70 2.44
C ALA A 59 -9.42 -12.52 1.66
N ALA A 60 -10.29 -11.76 2.32
CA ALA A 60 -10.69 -10.46 1.81
C ALA A 60 -9.45 -9.56 1.68
N PRO A 61 -9.38 -8.68 0.67
CA PRO A 61 -10.46 -8.31 -0.25
C PRO A 61 -10.59 -9.17 -1.52
N GLU A 62 -9.54 -9.86 -1.97
CA GLU A 62 -9.53 -10.58 -3.26
C GLU A 62 -10.30 -11.90 -3.21
N CYS A 63 -10.30 -12.60 -2.07
CA CYS A 63 -11.03 -13.85 -1.86
C CYS A 63 -10.77 -14.92 -2.95
N LEU A 64 -9.52 -15.04 -3.43
CA LEU A 64 -9.16 -15.93 -4.53
C LEU A 64 -9.57 -17.37 -4.22
N ASN A 65 -10.26 -17.99 -5.18
CA ASN A 65 -10.61 -19.40 -5.11
C ASN A 65 -9.48 -20.28 -5.69
N SER A 66 -9.62 -21.59 -5.56
CA SER A 66 -8.63 -22.56 -6.07
C SER A 66 -8.30 -22.39 -7.55
N SER A 67 -9.29 -22.05 -8.40
CA SER A 67 -9.08 -21.87 -9.83
C SER A 67 -8.28 -20.61 -10.15
N PHE A 68 -8.59 -19.48 -9.49
CA PHE A 68 -7.83 -18.24 -9.65
C PHE A 68 -6.42 -18.37 -9.07
N LEU A 69 -6.25 -19.03 -7.94
CA LEU A 69 -4.93 -19.34 -7.40
C LEU A 69 -4.09 -20.17 -8.38
N GLY A 70 -4.69 -21.17 -9.05
CA GLY A 70 -4.01 -21.92 -10.09
C GLY A 70 -3.50 -21.03 -11.23
N ILE A 71 -4.31 -20.05 -11.67
CA ILE A 71 -3.91 -19.08 -12.71
C ILE A 71 -2.80 -18.15 -12.18
N TYR A 72 -2.97 -17.62 -10.97
CA TYR A 72 -2.01 -16.73 -10.31
C TYR A 72 -0.65 -17.43 -10.07
N LEU A 73 -0.65 -18.71 -9.71
CA LEU A 73 0.56 -19.52 -9.53
C LEU A 73 1.11 -20.13 -10.84
N ARG A 74 0.44 -19.88 -11.98
CA ARG A 74 0.79 -20.46 -13.30
C ARG A 74 0.84 -22.00 -13.31
N LEU A 75 -0.07 -22.63 -12.59
CA LEU A 75 -0.20 -24.08 -12.51
C LEU A 75 -1.00 -24.64 -13.69
N ALA A 76 -0.68 -25.87 -14.08
CA ALA A 76 -1.44 -26.59 -15.10
C ALA A 76 -2.88 -26.88 -14.62
N LYS A 77 -3.84 -26.84 -15.53
CA LYS A 77 -5.26 -27.10 -15.23
C LYS A 77 -5.58 -28.60 -15.26
N THR A 78 -4.96 -29.39 -14.37
CA THR A 78 -5.26 -30.82 -14.21
C THR A 78 -5.89 -31.11 -12.83
N LYS A 79 -6.59 -32.24 -12.71
CA LYS A 79 -7.25 -32.63 -11.44
C LYS A 79 -6.22 -32.87 -10.35
N GLU A 80 -5.10 -33.48 -10.73
CA GLU A 80 -3.99 -33.88 -9.87
C GLU A 80 -3.30 -32.63 -9.30
N VAL A 81 -2.96 -31.66 -10.14
CA VAL A 81 -2.33 -30.39 -9.71
C VAL A 81 -3.26 -29.59 -8.79
N GLY A 82 -4.56 -29.57 -9.10
CA GLY A 82 -5.55 -28.94 -8.22
C GLY A 82 -5.65 -29.61 -6.84
N LYS A 83 -5.52 -30.94 -6.78
CA LYS A 83 -5.50 -31.69 -5.52
C LYS A 83 -4.22 -31.40 -4.73
N GLU A 84 -3.06 -31.46 -5.38
CA GLU A 84 -1.76 -31.17 -4.76
C GLU A 84 -1.70 -29.75 -4.18
N LEU A 85 -2.23 -28.75 -4.90
CA LEU A 85 -2.35 -27.38 -4.39
C LEU A 85 -3.14 -27.33 -3.07
N ARG A 86 -4.31 -27.99 -3.03
CA ARG A 86 -5.15 -28.03 -1.81
C ARG A 86 -4.46 -28.78 -0.67
N ASP A 87 -3.85 -29.91 -0.97
CA ASP A 87 -3.15 -30.73 0.04
C ASP A 87 -1.93 -29.99 0.61
N ASN A 88 -1.18 -29.26 -0.22
CA ASN A 88 -0.06 -28.42 0.22
C ASN A 88 -0.54 -27.26 1.11
N LEU A 89 -1.57 -26.53 0.70
CA LEU A 89 -2.15 -25.45 1.51
C LEU A 89 -2.70 -25.97 2.85
N ALA A 90 -3.35 -27.15 2.85
CA ALA A 90 -3.90 -27.76 4.06
C ALA A 90 -2.80 -28.11 5.08
N LYS A 91 -1.62 -28.57 4.63
CA LYS A 91 -0.45 -28.82 5.51
C LYS A 91 0.01 -27.55 6.25
N HIS A 92 -0.22 -26.38 5.67
CA HIS A 92 0.11 -25.08 6.27
C HIS A 92 -1.09 -24.43 6.98
N GLY A 93 -2.15 -25.19 7.24
CA GLY A 93 -3.35 -24.72 7.94
C GLY A 93 -4.25 -23.81 7.10
N ILE A 94 -4.10 -23.79 5.78
CA ILE A 94 -4.94 -23.02 4.87
C ILE A 94 -5.98 -23.95 4.23
N SER A 95 -7.25 -23.66 4.48
CA SER A 95 -8.35 -24.30 3.76
C SER A 95 -8.86 -23.38 2.65
N LEU A 96 -8.95 -23.91 1.44
CA LEU A 96 -9.63 -23.23 0.33
C LEU A 96 -11.11 -23.54 0.41
N PRO A 97 -11.98 -22.56 0.70
CA PRO A 97 -13.40 -22.82 0.80
C PRO A 97 -13.97 -23.21 -0.57
N SER A 98 -14.86 -24.18 -0.52
CA SER A 98 -15.67 -24.62 -1.64
C SER A 98 -16.72 -23.56 -1.97
N GLY A 99 -16.80 -23.16 -3.25
CA GLY A 99 -17.80 -22.21 -3.74
C GLY A 99 -17.27 -20.82 -4.11
N ARG A 100 -18.13 -19.99 -4.70
CA ARG A 100 -17.79 -18.63 -5.15
C ARG A 100 -18.02 -17.63 -4.01
N ARG A 101 -16.96 -17.18 -3.35
CA ARG A 101 -17.02 -16.01 -2.46
C ARG A 101 -17.06 -14.73 -3.32
N LYS A 102 -17.88 -13.75 -2.93
CA LYS A 102 -17.86 -12.42 -3.53
C LYS A 102 -16.66 -11.65 -2.95
N GLY A 103 -15.58 -11.59 -3.70
CA GLY A 103 -14.48 -10.65 -3.47
C GLY A 103 -14.66 -9.36 -4.27
N ILE A 104 -13.66 -8.49 -4.24
CA ILE A 104 -13.55 -7.38 -5.19
C ILE A 104 -13.42 -7.91 -6.63
N GLN A 105 -13.67 -7.06 -7.61
CA GLN A 105 -13.37 -7.39 -9.01
C GLN A 105 -11.86 -7.55 -9.16
N ASN A 106 -11.43 -8.68 -9.72
CA ASN A 106 -10.02 -8.90 -10.04
C ASN A 106 -9.55 -7.83 -11.02
N THR A 107 -8.39 -7.25 -10.75
CA THR A 107 -7.74 -6.28 -11.64
C THR A 107 -6.48 -6.90 -12.22
N VAL A 108 -5.77 -6.15 -13.08
CA VAL A 108 -4.45 -6.58 -13.57
C VAL A 108 -3.44 -6.77 -12.43
N PHE A 109 -3.60 -6.06 -11.31
CA PHE A 109 -2.75 -6.27 -10.12
C PHE A 109 -2.91 -7.68 -9.56
N THR A 110 -4.11 -8.28 -9.61
CA THR A 110 -4.36 -9.65 -9.14
C THR A 110 -3.48 -10.69 -9.83
N CYS A 111 -2.95 -10.38 -11.03
CA CYS A 111 -2.00 -11.23 -11.72
C CYS A 111 -0.57 -11.15 -11.14
N LEU A 112 -0.14 -10.02 -10.58
CA LEU A 112 1.23 -9.83 -10.11
C LEU A 112 1.46 -10.54 -8.78
N VAL A 113 2.65 -11.11 -8.58
CA VAL A 113 3.13 -11.47 -7.23
C VAL A 113 3.45 -10.18 -6.47
N GLU A 114 3.29 -10.17 -5.15
CA GLU A 114 3.55 -8.96 -4.33
C GLU A 114 4.97 -8.42 -4.53
N GLU A 115 5.97 -9.30 -4.65
CA GLU A 115 7.35 -8.92 -4.98
C GLU A 115 7.44 -8.16 -6.31
N GLU A 116 6.73 -8.59 -7.35
CA GLU A 116 6.72 -7.92 -8.66
C GLU A 116 6.07 -6.54 -8.60
N ALA A 117 4.91 -6.45 -7.95
CA ALA A 117 4.19 -5.18 -7.81
C ALA A 117 5.01 -4.17 -6.98
N THR A 118 5.66 -4.65 -5.92
CA THR A 118 6.58 -3.85 -5.09
C THR A 118 7.75 -3.34 -5.93
N GLN A 119 8.42 -4.24 -6.68
CA GLN A 119 9.56 -3.88 -7.51
C GLN A 119 9.17 -2.90 -8.62
N LEU A 120 8.03 -3.12 -9.28
CA LEU A 120 7.48 -2.20 -10.28
C LEU A 120 7.29 -0.78 -9.70
N GLY A 121 6.79 -0.68 -8.47
CA GLY A 121 6.67 0.60 -7.77
C GLY A 121 8.01 1.28 -7.50
N ARG A 122 9.02 0.51 -7.06
CA ARG A 122 10.39 1.01 -6.82
C ARG A 122 11.10 1.45 -8.10
N ASP A 123 10.91 0.70 -9.18
CA ASP A 123 11.44 1.06 -10.49
C ASP A 123 10.79 2.35 -10.98
N MET A 124 9.46 2.47 -10.85
CA MET A 124 8.73 3.70 -11.18
C MET A 124 9.24 4.89 -10.36
N HIS A 125 9.43 4.73 -9.06
CA HIS A 125 10.02 5.76 -8.20
C HIS A 125 11.37 6.25 -8.74
N THR A 126 12.26 5.31 -9.05
CA THR A 126 13.61 5.61 -9.57
C THR A 126 13.54 6.33 -10.91
N LEU A 127 12.71 5.84 -11.84
CA LEU A 127 12.53 6.45 -13.16
C LEU A 127 11.95 7.86 -13.06
N VAL A 128 11.02 8.11 -12.14
CA VAL A 128 10.48 9.45 -11.91
C VAL A 128 11.57 10.39 -11.41
N GLN A 129 12.40 9.98 -10.44
CA GLN A 129 13.49 10.81 -9.94
C GLN A 129 14.55 11.12 -11.02
N GLN A 130 14.84 10.16 -11.88
CA GLN A 130 15.92 10.28 -12.88
C GLN A 130 15.47 10.97 -14.17
N HIS A 131 14.24 10.76 -14.61
CA HIS A 131 13.83 11.07 -15.98
C HIS A 131 12.57 11.91 -16.09
N TYR A 132 11.81 12.13 -15.02
CA TYR A 132 10.59 12.92 -15.12
C TYR A 132 10.92 14.40 -15.48
N PRO A 133 10.37 14.94 -16.58
CA PRO A 133 10.85 16.20 -17.15
C PRO A 133 10.24 17.43 -16.46
N VAL A 134 10.54 17.63 -15.16
CA VAL A 134 9.98 18.71 -14.35
C VAL A 134 10.26 20.09 -14.94
N ARG A 135 11.50 20.38 -15.35
CA ARG A 135 11.88 21.69 -15.92
C ARG A 135 11.12 22.03 -17.22
N PRO A 136 11.13 21.17 -18.26
CA PRO A 136 10.33 21.42 -19.46
C PRO A 136 8.84 21.65 -19.20
N LEU A 137 8.25 20.92 -18.23
CA LEU A 137 6.86 21.10 -17.84
C LEU A 137 6.60 22.48 -17.22
N ILE A 138 7.51 22.95 -16.37
CA ILE A 138 7.44 24.28 -15.77
C ILE A 138 7.56 25.35 -16.85
N ASP A 139 8.53 25.26 -17.76
CA ASP A 139 8.72 26.24 -18.83
C ASP A 139 7.48 26.35 -19.73
N MET A 140 6.87 25.20 -20.05
CA MET A 140 5.63 25.16 -20.82
C MET A 140 4.47 25.81 -20.07
N ALA A 141 4.35 25.59 -18.75
CA ALA A 141 3.31 26.19 -17.93
C ALA A 141 3.50 27.71 -17.77
N ALA A 142 4.74 28.15 -17.55
CA ALA A 142 5.08 29.57 -17.39
C ALA A 142 4.74 30.40 -18.64
N ARG A 143 4.94 29.83 -19.85
CA ARG A 143 4.54 30.46 -21.11
C ARG A 143 3.03 30.71 -21.23
N LYS A 144 2.20 29.95 -20.52
CA LYS A 144 0.73 30.10 -20.53
C LYS A 144 0.20 31.03 -19.44
N SER A 145 0.97 31.27 -18.38
CA SER A 145 0.53 31.95 -17.14
C SER A 145 0.82 33.46 -17.09
N VAL A 146 1.13 34.08 -18.23
CA VAL A 146 1.82 35.40 -18.31
C VAL A 146 1.02 36.56 -17.68
N SER A 147 -0.30 36.45 -17.56
CA SER A 147 -1.14 37.58 -17.14
C SER A 147 -1.15 37.88 -15.63
N HIS A 148 -0.76 36.96 -14.74
CA HIS A 148 -0.89 37.15 -13.28
C HIS A 148 0.24 36.47 -12.45
N PRO A 149 1.49 36.99 -12.51
CA PRO A 149 2.64 36.36 -11.86
C PRO A 149 2.53 36.29 -10.33
N GLU A 150 2.01 37.32 -9.67
CA GLU A 150 1.86 37.34 -8.21
C GLU A 150 0.77 36.39 -7.70
N GLU A 151 -0.31 36.23 -8.45
CA GLU A 151 -1.35 35.24 -8.13
C GLU A 151 -0.78 33.83 -8.27
N ARG A 152 -0.11 33.55 -9.38
CA ARG A 152 0.56 32.26 -9.60
C ARG A 152 1.58 31.95 -8.50
N ARG A 153 2.33 32.94 -8.03
CA ARG A 153 3.25 32.80 -6.90
C ARG A 153 2.53 32.40 -5.61
N ARG A 154 1.40 33.05 -5.28
CA ARG A 154 0.58 32.70 -4.11
C ARG A 154 0.02 31.28 -4.21
N ASP A 155 -0.49 30.90 -5.38
CA ASP A 155 -1.03 29.56 -5.61
C ASP A 155 0.03 28.47 -5.43
N LEU A 156 1.25 28.71 -5.93
CA LEU A 156 2.37 27.78 -5.76
C LEU A 156 2.76 27.62 -4.29
N ILE A 157 2.77 28.70 -3.51
CA ILE A 157 3.02 28.63 -2.05
C ILE A 157 1.93 27.79 -1.37
N GLY A 158 0.66 28.02 -1.71
CA GLY A 158 -0.45 27.23 -1.19
C GLY A 158 -0.34 25.75 -1.56
N ALA A 159 -0.04 25.45 -2.82
CA ALA A 159 0.15 24.09 -3.30
C ALA A 159 1.31 23.37 -2.60
N ILE A 160 2.46 24.06 -2.40
CA ILE A 160 3.59 23.50 -1.66
C ILE A 160 3.16 23.11 -0.26
N ARG A 161 2.47 23.99 0.48
CA ARG A 161 2.03 23.69 1.86
C ARG A 161 1.17 22.43 1.92
N ILE A 162 0.15 22.33 1.06
CA ILE A 162 -0.75 21.17 1.02
C ILE A 162 0.01 19.90 0.63
N LEU A 163 0.88 19.97 -0.37
CA LEU A 163 1.65 18.81 -0.84
C LEU A 163 2.70 18.35 0.18
N ASP A 164 3.31 19.26 0.93
CA ASP A 164 4.28 18.95 1.98
C ASP A 164 3.58 18.27 3.18
N GLU A 165 2.42 18.78 3.60
CA GLU A 165 1.55 18.15 4.61
C GLU A 165 1.14 16.72 4.18
N LEU A 166 0.71 16.56 2.93
CA LEU A 166 0.30 15.27 2.38
C LEU A 166 1.47 14.28 2.31
N ASN A 167 2.66 14.75 1.93
CA ASN A 167 3.87 13.92 1.87
C ASN A 167 4.32 13.46 3.28
N GLY A 168 4.17 14.33 4.28
CA GLY A 168 4.36 13.98 5.69
C GLY A 168 3.42 12.85 6.12
N MET A 169 2.12 13.00 5.85
CA MET A 169 1.13 11.96 6.17
C MET A 169 1.43 10.61 5.51
N PHE A 170 1.83 10.58 4.23
CA PHE A 170 2.18 9.33 3.55
C PHE A 170 3.43 8.65 4.15
N THR A 171 4.38 9.45 4.63
CA THR A 171 5.58 8.94 5.32
C THR A 171 5.23 8.32 6.68
N GLU A 172 4.21 8.86 7.37
CA GLU A 172 3.74 8.36 8.67
C GLU A 172 2.77 7.18 8.59
N LEU A 173 2.10 6.98 7.47
CA LEU A 173 1.02 5.98 7.37
C LEU A 173 1.50 4.55 7.09
N GLN A 174 2.81 4.35 6.84
CA GLN A 174 3.45 3.10 6.41
C GLN A 174 2.67 1.82 6.73
N THR A 175 2.10 1.20 5.69
CA THR A 175 1.25 0.01 5.84
C THR A 175 2.10 -1.23 6.16
N PRO A 176 1.54 -2.26 6.81
CA PRO A 176 2.29 -3.46 7.22
C PRO A 176 3.03 -4.19 6.08
N LEU A 177 2.53 -4.10 4.84
CA LEU A 177 3.17 -4.69 3.66
C LEU A 177 4.28 -3.84 3.07
N ALA A 178 4.28 -2.53 3.33
CA ALA A 178 5.25 -1.57 2.82
C ALA A 178 6.48 -1.40 3.73
N THR A 179 6.60 -2.20 4.81
CA THR A 179 7.48 -2.01 5.98
C THR A 179 6.87 -1.03 6.97
N ARG A 180 6.42 -1.51 8.13
CA ARG A 180 5.92 -0.66 9.22
C ARG A 180 7.11 -0.21 10.07
N ILE A 181 7.59 1.03 9.93
CA ILE A 181 8.32 1.67 11.02
C ILE A 181 7.33 1.81 12.19
N GLN A 182 7.77 1.54 13.42
CA GLN A 182 6.93 1.79 14.59
C GLN A 182 6.60 3.28 14.67
N ASN A 183 5.42 3.67 14.15
CA ASN A 183 4.94 5.03 14.28
C ASN A 183 4.18 5.16 15.60
N ASN A 184 4.69 6.03 16.47
CA ASN A 184 4.09 6.36 17.76
C ASN A 184 2.94 7.38 17.63
N VAL A 185 2.52 7.71 16.40
CA VAL A 185 1.44 8.65 16.12
C VAL A 185 0.12 7.88 15.96
N PRO A 186 -0.94 8.21 16.71
CA PRO A 186 -2.26 7.61 16.51
C PRO A 186 -2.81 7.96 15.12
N ILE A 187 -2.99 6.95 14.27
CA ILE A 187 -3.60 7.12 12.94
C ILE A 187 -5.12 6.97 13.08
N HIS A 188 -5.89 7.79 12.34
CA HIS A 188 -7.34 7.67 12.31
C HIS A 188 -7.75 6.29 11.74
N ASN A 189 -8.62 5.57 12.45
CA ASN A 189 -8.97 4.18 12.13
C ASN A 189 -9.48 4.00 10.68
N GLU A 190 -10.31 4.92 10.17
CA GLU A 190 -10.81 4.83 8.79
C GLU A 190 -9.70 5.00 7.74
N LEU A 191 -8.69 5.84 8.04
CA LEU A 191 -7.56 6.05 7.15
C LEU A 191 -6.66 4.82 7.12
N GLU A 192 -6.34 4.24 8.29
CA GLU A 192 -5.56 3.00 8.38
C GLU A 192 -6.28 1.86 7.65
N VAL A 193 -7.59 1.70 7.85
CA VAL A 193 -8.40 0.69 7.15
C VAL A 193 -8.38 0.91 5.63
N GLY A 194 -8.63 2.14 5.18
CA GLY A 194 -8.65 2.48 3.75
C GLY A 194 -7.30 2.24 3.08
N MET A 195 -6.21 2.58 3.76
CA MET A 195 -4.86 2.46 3.21
C MET A 195 -4.31 1.04 3.27
N ASN A 196 -4.68 0.27 4.29
CA ASN A 196 -4.47 -1.18 4.29
C ASN A 196 -5.23 -1.86 3.16
N HIS A 197 -6.49 -1.48 2.92
CA HIS A 197 -7.27 -1.99 1.79
C HIS A 197 -6.59 -1.64 0.46
N PHE A 198 -6.21 -0.38 0.26
CA PHE A 198 -5.53 0.07 -0.95
C PHE A 198 -4.20 -0.67 -1.17
N SER A 199 -3.42 -0.86 -0.11
CA SER A 199 -2.17 -1.63 -0.14
C SER A 199 -2.39 -3.10 -0.51
N LEU A 200 -3.47 -3.72 -0.03
CA LEU A 200 -3.81 -5.13 -0.32
C LEU A 200 -4.25 -5.32 -1.77
N ILE A 201 -5.05 -4.42 -2.33
CA ILE A 201 -5.58 -4.57 -3.70
C ILE A 201 -4.59 -4.14 -4.79
N THR A 202 -3.56 -3.36 -4.42
CA THR A 202 -2.48 -2.93 -5.33
C THR A 202 -1.16 -3.64 -5.06
N HIS A 203 -1.12 -4.55 -4.08
CA HIS A 203 0.08 -5.31 -3.71
C HIS A 203 1.29 -4.41 -3.46
N THR A 204 1.08 -3.38 -2.62
CA THR A 204 2.04 -2.31 -2.25
C THR A 204 2.40 -1.29 -3.32
N PHE A 205 2.13 -1.57 -4.60
CA PHE A 205 2.41 -0.62 -5.68
C PHE A 205 1.74 0.73 -5.45
N GLY A 206 0.48 0.73 -5.02
CA GLY A 206 -0.32 1.93 -4.80
C GLY A 206 0.34 2.93 -3.84
N PRO A 207 0.60 2.55 -2.58
CA PRO A 207 1.30 3.41 -1.61
C PRO A 207 2.67 3.93 -2.08
N ILE A 208 3.47 3.09 -2.75
CA ILE A 208 4.78 3.49 -3.28
C ILE A 208 4.61 4.55 -4.37
N ASN A 209 3.70 4.31 -5.31
CA ASN A 209 3.47 5.20 -6.44
C ASN A 209 2.78 6.50 -6.02
N GLN A 210 1.89 6.45 -5.02
CA GLN A 210 1.27 7.64 -4.40
C GLN A 210 2.33 8.57 -3.82
N SER A 211 3.25 8.03 -3.01
CA SER A 211 4.35 8.80 -2.42
C SER A 211 5.28 9.36 -3.51
N THR A 212 5.56 8.57 -4.54
CA THR A 212 6.39 8.98 -5.68
C THR A 212 5.82 10.20 -6.39
N TRP A 213 4.54 10.18 -6.75
CA TRP A 213 3.92 11.29 -7.48
C TRP A 213 3.67 12.51 -6.60
N CYS A 214 3.34 12.32 -5.32
CA CYS A 214 3.25 13.43 -4.37
C CYS A 214 4.57 14.20 -4.29
N ASN A 215 5.70 13.49 -4.14
CA ASN A 215 7.02 14.10 -4.17
C ASN A 215 7.35 14.77 -5.51
N ALA A 216 6.99 14.15 -6.64
CA ALA A 216 7.21 14.74 -7.97
C ALA A 216 6.45 16.05 -8.16
N PHE A 217 5.19 16.12 -7.71
CA PHE A 217 4.37 17.33 -7.78
C PHE A 217 4.82 18.40 -6.80
N LEU A 218 5.24 18.00 -5.60
CA LEU A 218 5.85 18.90 -4.62
C LEU A 218 7.13 19.53 -5.19
N ASN A 219 7.98 18.72 -5.83
CA ASN A 219 9.19 19.20 -6.51
C ASN A 219 8.85 20.15 -7.67
N TYR A 220 7.85 19.80 -8.49
CA TYR A 220 7.35 20.70 -9.54
C TYR A 220 6.92 22.06 -8.97
N ALA A 221 6.15 22.08 -7.88
CA ALA A 221 5.68 23.32 -7.27
C ALA A 221 6.83 24.15 -6.68
N LYS A 222 7.76 23.51 -5.94
CA LYS A 222 8.97 24.14 -5.38
C LYS A 222 9.85 24.75 -6.47
N MET A 223 10.14 23.99 -7.54
CA MET A 223 10.93 24.47 -8.67
C MET A 223 10.22 25.56 -9.46
N SER A 224 8.90 25.46 -9.65
CA SER A 224 8.12 26.49 -10.34
C SER A 224 8.10 27.80 -9.56
N LEU A 225 8.01 27.75 -8.22
CA LEU A 225 8.05 28.94 -7.37
C LEU A 225 9.41 29.65 -7.44
N ALA A 226 10.51 28.90 -7.49
CA ALA A 226 11.86 29.44 -7.56
C ALA A 226 12.08 30.34 -8.80
N MET A 227 11.37 30.10 -9.92
CA MET A 227 11.45 30.98 -11.09
C MET A 227 10.93 32.40 -10.83
N TYR A 228 9.96 32.56 -9.93
CA TYR A 228 9.42 33.88 -9.55
C TYR A 228 10.34 34.61 -8.56
N GLN A 229 11.16 33.87 -7.80
CA GLN A 229 12.18 34.45 -6.92
C GLN A 229 13.39 34.96 -7.72
N GLY A 230 13.75 34.28 -8.82
CA GLY A 230 14.85 34.69 -9.71
C GLY A 230 14.52 35.84 -10.67
N ARG A 231 13.27 35.95 -11.16
CA ARG A 231 12.85 37.02 -12.09
C ARG A 231 12.71 38.40 -11.45
N GLY A 232 12.69 38.50 -10.13
CA GLY A 232 12.61 39.78 -9.41
C GLY A 232 13.89 40.63 -9.48
N MET A 233 15.03 40.07 -9.89
CA MET A 233 16.29 40.82 -10.00
C MET A 233 16.60 41.35 -11.41
N GLU A 234 16.05 40.76 -12.49
CA GLU A 234 16.35 41.22 -13.86
C GLU A 234 15.51 42.42 -14.32
N GLN A 235 14.42 42.75 -13.63
CA GLN A 235 13.59 43.93 -13.96
C GLN A 235 14.01 45.22 -13.24
N ALA A 236 15.07 45.19 -12.42
CA ALA A 236 15.55 46.32 -11.64
C ALA A 236 16.76 47.05 -12.27
N ASN A 237 16.85 47.11 -13.61
CA ASN A 237 17.82 47.99 -14.27
C ASN A 237 17.15 48.89 -15.31
N PRO A 238 16.55 50.02 -14.91
CA PRO A 238 16.36 51.12 -15.83
C PRO A 238 17.74 51.73 -16.07
N GLN A 239 18.41 51.33 -17.15
CA GLN A 239 19.54 52.10 -17.65
C GLN A 239 19.03 53.48 -18.08
N TYR A 240 19.29 54.46 -17.22
CA TYR A 240 19.46 55.85 -17.62
C TYR A 240 20.66 55.94 -18.56
N ASN A 241 20.40 56.25 -19.84
CA ASN A 241 20.97 57.41 -20.52
C ASN A 241 20.21 57.68 -21.82
#